data_AF-A0A4D6M4X0-F1
#
_entry.id   AF-A0A4D6M4X0-F1
#
_cell.length_a   1.000
_cell.length_b   1.000
_cell.length_c   1.000
_cell.angle_alpha   90.00
_cell.angle_beta   90.00
_cell.angle_gamma   90.00
#
_symmetry.space_group_name_H-M   'P 1'
#
loop_
_entity.id
_entity.type
_entity.pdbx_description
1 polymer ?
#
loop_
_entity_poly.entity_id
_entity_poly.type
_entity_poly.pdbx_seq_one_letter_code
_entity_poly.pdbx_strand_id
1 'polypeptide(L)'
;MVSYEITDWYWRAFLPSGSNRDHGAVNVSGPNGVDISGLDYPKTLLAVAGCDPIQDWRKKYYEWLRKSGKDVEIIEYPNMIHAFQLFPILPEASQFLSDFNHFVKKQVAGS
;
A
#
# COMPACT_ATOMS: atom_id res chain seq x y z
N MET A 1 6.34 16.00 7.50
CA MET A 1 6.90 14.63 7.57
C MET A 1 5.82 13.74 8.14
N VAL A 2 5.63 12.53 7.62
CA VAL A 2 4.63 11.58 8.15
C VAL A 2 5.04 11.16 9.56
N SER A 3 4.08 11.04 10.47
CA SER A 3 4.26 10.54 11.84
C SER A 3 3.02 9.79 12.29
N TYR A 4 3.16 8.93 13.31
CA TYR A 4 2.02 8.22 13.88
C TYR A 4 0.94 9.17 14.41
N GLU A 5 1.32 10.26 15.07
CA GLU A 5 0.37 11.24 15.62
C GLU A 5 -0.50 11.90 14.53
N ILE A 6 0.14 12.31 13.42
CA ILE A 6 -0.56 12.92 12.28
C ILE A 6 -1.45 11.87 11.60
N THR A 7 -0.94 10.66 11.39
CA THR A 7 -1.73 9.57 10.80
C THR A 7 -2.94 9.23 11.68
N ASP A 8 -2.78 9.15 12.99
CA ASP A 8 -3.88 8.91 13.92
C ASP A 8 -4.91 10.03 13.91
N TRP A 9 -4.47 11.29 13.78
CA TRP A 9 -5.39 12.41 13.60
C TRP A 9 -6.21 12.28 12.32
N TYR A 10 -5.57 11.98 11.18
CA TYR A 10 -6.27 11.79 9.91
C TYR A 10 -7.32 10.69 9.99
N TRP A 11 -7.00 9.58 10.66
CA TRP A 11 -7.96 8.49 10.80
C TRP A 11 -9.12 8.81 11.73
N ARG A 12 -8.88 9.53 12.84
CA ARG A 12 -9.97 10.03 13.69
C ARG A 12 -10.89 11.00 12.94
N ALA A 13 -10.33 11.82 12.05
CA ALA A 13 -11.12 12.75 11.24
C ALA A 13 -11.91 12.04 10.12
N PHE A 14 -11.38 10.97 9.55
CA PHE A 14 -12.01 10.22 8.45
C PHE A 14 -13.12 9.27 8.92
N LEU A 15 -12.96 8.65 10.10
CA LEU A 15 -13.84 7.58 10.55
C LEU A 15 -15.11 8.09 11.26
N PRO A 16 -16.20 7.31 11.25
CA PRO A 16 -17.38 7.60 12.06
C PRO A 16 -17.01 7.71 13.55
N SER A 17 -17.69 8.61 14.27
CA SER A 17 -17.51 8.77 15.72
C SER A 17 -17.67 7.44 16.47
N GLY A 18 -16.78 7.16 17.40
CA GLY A 18 -16.73 5.90 18.15
C GLY A 18 -15.99 4.75 17.46
N SER A 19 -15.54 4.93 16.21
CA SER A 19 -14.69 3.94 15.52
C SER A 19 -13.25 3.97 16.02
N ASN A 20 -12.56 2.84 15.86
CA ASN A 20 -11.14 2.69 16.16
C ASN A 20 -10.33 2.26 14.92
N ARG A 21 -9.05 1.96 15.12
CA ARG A 21 -8.13 1.55 14.04
C ARG A 21 -8.41 0.16 13.46
N ASP A 22 -9.30 -0.63 14.06
CA ASP A 22 -9.74 -1.92 13.52
C ASP A 22 -11.00 -1.81 12.66
N HIS A 23 -11.47 -0.59 12.37
CA HIS A 23 -12.52 -0.37 11.38
C HIS A 23 -12.07 -0.91 10.01
N GLY A 24 -12.97 -1.57 9.26
CA GLY A 24 -12.63 -2.24 7.99
C GLY A 24 -12.06 -1.31 6.91
N ALA A 25 -12.37 -0.01 6.95
CA ALA A 25 -11.77 1.00 6.08
C ALA A 25 -10.29 1.32 6.39
N VAL A 26 -9.81 0.95 7.58
CA VAL A 26 -8.43 1.14 8.03
C VAL A 26 -7.62 -0.14 7.89
N ASN A 27 -8.12 -1.21 8.52
CA ASN A 27 -7.34 -2.41 8.83
C ASN A 27 -8.01 -3.62 8.22
N VAL A 28 -7.97 -3.68 6.88
CA VAL A 28 -8.56 -4.76 6.08
C VAL A 28 -7.97 -6.14 6.38
N SER A 29 -6.76 -6.19 6.95
CA SER A 29 -6.08 -7.42 7.37
C SER A 29 -6.15 -7.67 8.89
N GLY A 30 -6.96 -6.88 9.60
CA GLY A 30 -7.12 -6.93 11.05
C GLY A 30 -8.20 -7.90 11.54
N PRO A 31 -8.58 -7.81 12.83
CA PRO A 31 -9.59 -8.68 13.45
C PRO A 31 -10.96 -8.65 12.76
N ASN A 32 -11.30 -7.52 12.13
CA ASN A 32 -12.56 -7.33 11.39
C ASN A 32 -12.39 -7.47 9.87
N GLY A 33 -11.27 -8.05 9.42
CA GLY A 33 -11.01 -8.30 8.00
C GLY A 33 -12.04 -9.25 7.38
N VAL A 34 -12.31 -9.06 6.09
CA VAL A 34 -13.22 -9.92 5.32
C VAL A 34 -12.43 -10.91 4.48
N ASP A 35 -13.00 -12.10 4.26
CA ASP A 35 -12.42 -13.06 3.33
C ASP A 35 -12.63 -12.59 1.89
N ILE A 36 -11.51 -12.36 1.20
CA ILE A 36 -11.52 -11.94 -0.21
C ILE A 36 -11.14 -13.09 -1.14
N SER A 37 -10.84 -14.29 -0.64
CA SER A 37 -10.26 -15.40 -1.43
C SER A 37 -11.06 -15.71 -2.70
N GLY A 38 -12.40 -15.73 -2.60
CA GLY A 38 -13.31 -15.97 -3.73
C GLY A 38 -13.59 -14.78 -4.65
N LEU A 39 -13.06 -13.59 -4.37
CA LEU A 39 -13.28 -12.40 -5.19
C LEU A 39 -12.37 -12.36 -6.41
N ASP A 40 -12.92 -11.95 -7.56
CA ASP A 40 -12.12 -11.50 -8.69
C ASP A 40 -11.44 -10.17 -8.32
N TYR A 41 -10.12 -10.22 -8.13
CA TYR A 41 -9.35 -9.11 -7.58
C TYR A 41 -8.28 -8.72 -8.59
N PRO A 42 -8.11 -7.42 -8.89
CA PRO A 42 -7.14 -6.98 -9.88
C PRO A 42 -5.72 -7.32 -9.42
N LYS A 43 -4.86 -7.64 -10.39
CA LYS A 43 -3.42 -7.72 -10.15
C LYS A 43 -2.94 -6.42 -9.54
N THR A 44 -2.13 -6.52 -8.48
CA THR A 44 -1.80 -5.37 -7.64
C THR A 44 -0.29 -5.20 -7.53
N LEU A 45 0.19 -3.98 -7.68
CA LEU A 45 1.57 -3.59 -7.38
C LEU A 45 1.59 -2.73 -6.12
N LEU A 46 2.43 -3.10 -5.15
CA LEU A 46 2.67 -2.32 -3.93
C LEU A 46 4.09 -1.77 -3.92
N ALA A 47 4.22 -0.45 -3.80
CA ALA A 47 5.50 0.22 -3.59
C ALA A 47 5.68 0.62 -2.11
N VAL A 48 6.79 0.22 -1.51
CA VAL A 48 7.11 0.48 -0.10
C VAL A 48 8.38 1.31 0.00
N ALA A 49 8.29 2.44 0.70
CA ALA A 49 9.42 3.31 0.98
C ALA A 49 9.99 2.96 2.36
N GLY A 50 11.27 2.59 2.45
CA GLY A 50 11.86 2.00 3.65
C GLY A 50 12.09 2.99 4.80
N CYS A 51 12.01 4.30 4.57
CA CYS A 51 12.03 5.33 5.60
C CYS A 51 10.62 5.88 5.91
N ASP A 52 9.56 5.27 5.39
CA ASP A 52 8.20 5.63 5.76
C ASP A 52 7.81 4.99 7.11
N PRO A 53 7.44 5.78 8.14
CA PRO A 53 7.01 5.24 9.43
C PRO A 53 5.86 4.23 9.35
N ILE A 54 5.03 4.29 8.30
CA ILE A 54 3.89 3.37 8.13
C ILE A 54 4.16 2.21 7.17
N GLN A 55 5.43 1.94 6.80
CA GLN A 55 5.79 0.87 5.85
C GLN A 55 5.27 -0.52 6.25
N ASP A 56 5.27 -0.84 7.55
CA ASP A 56 4.89 -2.16 8.05
C ASP A 56 3.41 -2.46 7.78
N TRP A 57 2.56 -1.44 7.77
CA TRP A 57 1.15 -1.58 7.42
C TRP A 57 0.98 -1.96 5.94
N ARG A 58 1.82 -1.43 5.04
CA ARG A 58 1.83 -1.82 3.62
C ARG A 58 2.30 -3.27 3.45
N LYS A 59 3.33 -3.68 4.19
CA LYS A 59 3.82 -5.08 4.18
C LYS A 59 2.79 -6.06 4.74
N LYS A 60 2.05 -5.68 5.78
CA LYS A 60 0.91 -6.46 6.29
C LYS A 60 -0.20 -6.59 5.25
N TYR A 61 -0.49 -5.53 4.50
CA TYR A 61 -1.47 -5.57 3.42
C TYR A 61 -1.02 -6.50 2.26
N TYR A 62 0.24 -6.42 1.86
CA TYR A 62 0.85 -7.34 0.89
C TYR A 62 0.67 -8.80 1.32
N GLU A 63 1.03 -9.13 2.57
CA GLU A 63 0.91 -10.50 3.08
C GLU A 63 -0.54 -10.98 3.14
N TRP A 64 -1.48 -10.09 3.47
CA TRP A 64 -2.90 -10.41 3.45
C TRP A 64 -3.44 -10.71 2.05
N LEU A 65 -3.08 -9.89 1.05
CA LEU A 65 -3.42 -10.17 -0.36
C LEU A 65 -2.83 -11.51 -0.83
N ARG A 66 -1.54 -11.73 -0.55
CA ARG A 66 -0.82 -12.96 -0.92
C ARG A 66 -1.45 -14.20 -0.29
N LYS A 67 -1.77 -14.15 1.01
CA LYS A 67 -2.43 -15.25 1.74
C LYS A 67 -3.86 -15.49 1.26
N SER A 68 -4.52 -14.47 0.73
CA SER A 68 -5.85 -14.57 0.14
C SER A 68 -5.83 -15.03 -1.33
N GLY A 69 -4.69 -15.51 -1.82
CA GLY A 69 -4.54 -16.03 -3.19
C GLY A 69 -4.54 -14.96 -4.27
N LYS A 70 -4.24 -13.70 -3.95
CA LYS A 70 -4.24 -12.60 -4.93
C LYS A 70 -2.88 -12.48 -5.62
N ASP A 71 -2.91 -12.11 -6.90
CA ASP A 71 -1.72 -11.78 -7.67
C ASP A 71 -1.22 -10.39 -7.27
N VAL A 72 -0.20 -10.37 -6.43
CA VAL A 72 0.37 -9.16 -5.85
C VAL A 72 1.89 -9.15 -5.99
N GLU A 73 2.42 -8.06 -6.53
CA GLU A 73 3.84 -7.76 -6.63
C GLU A 73 4.21 -6.67 -5.61
N ILE A 74 5.39 -6.74 -5.00
CA ILE A 74 5.92 -5.72 -4.09
C ILE A 74 7.29 -5.23 -4.54
N ILE A 75 7.49 -3.92 -4.52
CA ILE A 75 8.78 -3.27 -4.79
C ILE A 75 9.13 -2.41 -3.57
N GLU A 76 10.34 -2.60 -3.06
CA GLU A 76 10.86 -1.86 -1.92
C GLU A 76 11.93 -0.85 -2.38
N TYR A 77 11.82 0.38 -1.88
CA TYR A 77 12.79 1.45 -2.04
C TYR A 77 13.38 1.78 -0.66
N PRO A 78 14.44 1.06 -0.21
CA PRO A 78 14.82 1.01 1.20
C PRO A 78 15.21 2.36 1.81
N ASN A 79 15.78 3.26 1.00
CA ASN A 79 16.28 4.55 1.45
C ASN A 79 15.29 5.70 1.21
N MET A 80 14.08 5.41 0.73
CA MET A 80 13.12 6.44 0.34
C MET A 80 12.15 6.81 1.45
N ILE A 81 11.77 8.09 1.46
CA ILE A 81 10.77 8.66 2.36
C ILE A 81 9.34 8.43 1.84
N HIS A 82 8.36 8.70 2.71
CA HIS A 82 6.96 8.75 2.29
C HIS A 82 6.77 9.72 1.10
N ALA A 83 6.05 9.26 0.08
CA ALA A 83 5.76 10.01 -1.14
C ALA A 83 7.00 10.45 -1.96
N PHE A 84 8.12 9.72 -1.88
CA PHE A 84 9.35 10.04 -2.63
C PHE A 84 9.12 10.24 -4.14
N GLN A 85 8.13 9.59 -4.74
CA GLN A 85 7.79 9.70 -6.16
C GLN A 85 7.35 11.12 -6.59
N LEU A 86 6.99 11.99 -5.64
CA LEU A 86 6.65 13.39 -5.92
C LEU A 86 7.89 14.30 -6.03
N PHE A 87 9.09 13.78 -5.76
CA PHE A 87 10.33 14.55 -5.74
C PHE A 87 11.22 14.13 -6.92
N PRO A 88 11.13 14.81 -8.08
CA PRO A 88 11.87 14.42 -9.29
C PRO A 88 13.39 14.54 -9.18
N ILE A 89 13.90 15.19 -8.12
CA ILE A 89 15.32 15.24 -7.78
C ILE A 89 15.86 13.89 -7.28
N LEU A 90 14.99 12.99 -6.80
CA LEU A 90 15.35 11.65 -6.36
C LEU A 90 15.35 10.71 -7.58
N PRO A 91 16.48 10.03 -7.89
CA PRO A 91 16.54 9.06 -8.99
C PRO A 91 15.46 7.97 -8.88
N GLU A 92 15.13 7.57 -7.65
CA GLU A 92 14.12 6.56 -7.35
C GLU A 92 12.72 6.98 -7.79
N ALA A 93 12.41 8.27 -7.90
CA ALA A 93 11.12 8.73 -8.43
C ALA A 93 10.94 8.29 -9.90
N SER A 94 11.99 8.46 -10.71
CA SER A 94 12.01 7.99 -12.10
C SER A 94 12.05 6.47 -12.21
N GLN A 95 12.74 5.80 -11.28
CA GLN A 95 12.74 4.34 -11.19
C GLN A 95 11.32 3.81 -10.90
N PHE A 96 10.63 4.38 -9.92
CA PHE A 96 9.25 4.04 -9.59
C PHE A 96 8.32 4.18 -10.80
N LEU A 97 8.43 5.28 -11.56
CA LEU A 97 7.63 5.45 -12.77
C LEU A 97 7.95 4.38 -13.82
N SER A 98 9.20 3.97 -13.94
CA SER A 98 9.62 2.91 -14.88
C SER A 98 9.05 1.56 -14.47
N ASP A 99 9.15 1.21 -13.18
CA ASP A 99 8.62 -0.04 -12.62
C ASP A 99 7.09 -0.10 -12.73
N PHE A 100 6.41 1.00 -12.39
CA PHE A 100 4.96 1.14 -12.54
C PHE A 100 4.52 0.97 -14.00
N ASN A 101 5.21 1.63 -14.94
CA ASN A 101 4.92 1.49 -16.36
C ASN A 101 5.14 0.06 -16.86
N HIS A 102 6.18 -0.63 -16.38
CA HIS A 102 6.43 -2.03 -16.70
C HIS A 102 5.27 -2.92 -16.24
N PHE A 103 4.83 -2.73 -14.99
CA PHE A 103 3.70 -3.46 -14.42
C PHE A 103 2.42 -3.24 -15.23
N VAL A 104 2.07 -1.99 -15.56
CA VAL A 104 0.86 -1.66 -16.35
C VAL A 104 0.93 -2.30 -17.74
N LYS A 105 2.08 -2.19 -18.44
CA LYS A 105 2.25 -2.78 -19.78
C LYS A 105 2.06 -4.30 -19.77
N LYS A 106 2.54 -5.00 -18.74
CA LYS A 106 2.35 -6.45 -18.58
C LYS A 106 0.87 -6.83 -18.50
N GLN A 107 0.03 -5.98 -17.92
CA GLN A 107 -1.41 -6.25 -17.82
C GLN A 107 -2.18 -5.98 -19.10
N VAL A 108 -1.77 -4.98 -19.88
CA VAL A 108 -2.38 -4.66 -21.18
C VAL A 108 -1.93 -5.63 -22.28
N ALA A 109 -0.68 -6.12 -22.23
CA ALA A 109 -0.16 -7.05 -23.22
C ALA A 109 -0.60 -8.51 -22.98
N GLY A 110 -1.05 -8.84 -21.76
CA GLY A 110 -1.54 -10.16 -21.38
C GLY A 110 -3.07 -10.30 -21.38
N SER A 111 -3.81 -9.26 -21.80
CA SER A 111 -5.26 -9.23 -21.96
C SER A 111 -5.70 -9.43 -23.40
#